data_AF-A0AAN8P2K8-F1
#
_entry.id   AF-A0AAN8P2K8-F1
#
_cell.length_a   1.000
_cell.length_b   1.000
_cell.length_c   1.000
_cell.angle_alpha   90.00
_cell.angle_beta   90.00
_cell.angle_gamma   90.00
#
_symmetry.space_group_name_H-M   'P 1'
#
loop_
_entity.id
_entity.type
_entity.pdbx_description
1 polymer ?
#
loop_
_entity_poly.entity_id
_entity_poly.type
_entity_poly.pdbx_seq_one_letter_code
_entity_poly.pdbx_strand_id
1 'polypeptide(L)'
;MPPESKDSRRKRKADTSVDDEEYRRKRDKNNLAVKRSRDKTKQRTKQTLDRVVQLKSENETLEEKIKLLTKELSFLKNLFLAHAGSNNSIDLNGVNLSAILQEDEAASTAAVGD
;
A
#
# COMPACT_ATOMS: atom_id res chain seq x y z
N MET A 1 -5.50 53.14 -52.70
CA MET A 1 -6.00 52.62 -51.41
C MET A 1 -6.37 53.81 -50.52
N PRO A 2 -7.57 53.86 -49.93
CA PRO A 2 -7.96 54.97 -49.07
C PRO A 2 -7.29 54.85 -47.69
N PRO A 3 -7.02 55.96 -46.98
CA PRO A 3 -6.31 55.93 -45.71
C PRO A 3 -7.23 55.44 -44.57
N GLU A 4 -6.77 54.44 -43.81
CA GLU A 4 -7.48 53.97 -42.61
C GLU A 4 -7.62 55.07 -41.56
N SER A 5 -8.81 55.21 -40.99
CA SER A 5 -9.11 56.16 -39.92
C SER A 5 -8.38 55.79 -38.61
N LYS A 6 -7.88 56.80 -37.89
CA LYS A 6 -7.10 56.62 -36.64
C LYS A 6 -7.88 55.94 -35.50
N ASP A 7 -9.21 55.94 -35.55
CA ASP A 7 -10.08 55.33 -34.53
C ASP A 7 -10.11 53.80 -34.59
N SER A 8 -10.00 53.19 -35.77
CA SER A 8 -9.95 51.73 -35.90
C SER A 8 -8.68 51.14 -35.28
N ARG A 9 -7.57 51.89 -35.37
CA ARG A 9 -6.25 51.49 -34.85
C ARG A 9 -6.18 51.56 -33.32
N ARG A 10 -6.91 52.50 -32.70
CA ARG A 10 -7.06 52.58 -31.23
C ARG A 10 -7.95 51.46 -30.68
N LYS A 11 -9.04 51.13 -31.38
CA LYS A 11 -9.94 50.04 -30.98
C LYS A 11 -9.27 48.66 -31.06
N ARG A 12 -8.48 48.39 -32.11
CA ARG A 12 -7.69 47.14 -32.22
C ARG A 12 -6.58 47.01 -31.17
N LYS A 13 -5.98 48.12 -30.71
CA LYS A 13 -4.97 48.09 -29.63
C LYS A 13 -5.56 47.82 -28.24
N ALA A 14 -6.78 48.30 -27.97
CA ALA A 14 -7.45 48.01 -26.71
C ALA A 14 -7.91 46.54 -26.65
N ASP A 15 -8.46 46.02 -27.75
CA ASP A 15 -8.92 44.63 -27.88
C ASP A 15 -7.77 43.62 -27.72
N THR A 16 -6.62 43.88 -28.34
CA THR A 16 -5.41 43.07 -28.17
C THR A 16 -4.88 43.09 -26.73
N SER A 17 -4.95 44.22 -26.02
CA SER A 17 -4.53 44.29 -24.62
C SER A 17 -5.42 43.50 -23.65
N VAL A 18 -6.73 43.43 -23.94
CA VAL A 18 -7.70 42.66 -23.15
C VAL A 18 -7.54 41.17 -23.44
N ASP A 19 -7.34 40.79 -24.71
CA ASP A 19 -7.05 39.41 -25.10
C ASP A 19 -5.70 38.93 -24.54
N ASP A 20 -4.68 39.81 -24.49
CA ASP A 20 -3.40 39.54 -23.85
C ASP A 20 -3.53 39.32 -22.33
N GLU A 21 -4.39 40.10 -21.66
CA GLU A 21 -4.64 39.95 -20.23
C GLU A 21 -5.45 38.68 -19.93
N GLU A 22 -6.45 38.36 -20.74
CA GLU A 22 -7.21 37.12 -20.65
C GLU A 22 -6.33 35.89 -20.92
N TYR A 23 -5.43 35.98 -21.92
CA TYR A 23 -4.43 34.95 -22.20
C TYR A 23 -3.51 34.71 -21.00
N ARG A 24 -2.98 35.77 -20.38
CA ARG A 24 -2.15 35.67 -19.17
C ARG A 24 -2.89 34.97 -18.03
N ARG A 25 -4.13 35.37 -17.75
CA ARG A 25 -4.96 34.73 -16.70
C ARG A 25 -5.20 33.24 -16.99
N LYS A 26 -5.48 32.87 -18.24
CA LYS A 26 -5.63 31.45 -18.65
C LYS A 26 -4.33 30.67 -18.47
N ARG A 27 -3.19 31.26 -18.83
CA ARG A 27 -1.85 30.68 -18.65
C ARG A 27 -1.51 30.47 -17.19
N ASP A 28 -1.74 31.46 -16.34
CA ASP A 28 -1.49 31.35 -14.90
C ASP A 28 -2.35 30.26 -14.27
N LYS A 29 -3.62 30.17 -14.67
CA LYS A 29 -4.52 29.09 -14.23
C LYS A 29 -4.04 27.71 -14.70
N ASN A 30 -3.56 27.59 -15.93
CA ASN A 30 -3.00 26.34 -16.44
C ASN A 30 -1.71 25.96 -15.71
N ASN A 31 -0.81 26.90 -15.50
CA ASN A 31 0.44 26.68 -14.76
C ASN A 31 0.15 26.18 -13.34
N LEU A 32 -0.84 26.77 -12.66
CA LEU A 32 -1.32 26.30 -11.36
C LEU A 32 -1.91 24.89 -11.43
N ALA A 33 -2.72 24.58 -12.45
CA ALA A 33 -3.29 23.25 -12.65
C ALA A 33 -2.22 22.19 -12.90
N VAL A 34 -1.22 22.50 -13.71
CA VAL A 34 -0.08 21.61 -13.98
C VAL A 34 0.74 21.37 -12.71
N LYS A 35 1.04 22.42 -11.95
CA LYS A 35 1.73 22.30 -10.66
C LYS A 35 0.96 21.38 -9.71
N ARG A 36 -0.34 21.63 -9.52
CA ARG A 36 -1.23 20.78 -8.70
C ARG A 36 -1.27 19.33 -9.19
N SER A 37 -1.31 19.11 -10.51
CA SER A 37 -1.31 17.76 -11.10
C SER A 37 -0.01 17.02 -10.78
N ARG A 38 1.14 17.67 -10.96
CA ARG A 38 2.46 17.11 -10.63
C ARG A 38 2.58 16.80 -9.14
N ASP A 39 2.19 17.73 -8.29
CA ASP A 39 2.23 17.55 -6.84
C ASP A 39 1.32 16.40 -6.39
N LYS A 40 0.13 16.27 -6.98
CA LYS A 40 -0.80 15.16 -6.73
C LYS A 40 -0.19 13.81 -7.11
N THR A 41 0.45 13.71 -8.28
CA THR A 41 1.13 12.48 -8.70
C THR A 41 2.28 12.14 -7.76
N LYS A 42 3.12 13.12 -7.40
CA LYS A 42 4.23 12.93 -6.46
C LYS A 42 3.73 12.47 -5.08
N GLN A 43 2.66 13.08 -4.58
CA GLN A 43 2.04 12.71 -3.31
C GLN A 43 1.46 11.30 -3.37
N ARG A 44 0.80 10.92 -4.46
CA ARG A 44 0.27 9.56 -4.64
C ARG A 44 1.40 8.52 -4.60
N THR A 45 2.50 8.77 -5.31
CA THR A 45 3.67 7.88 -5.28
C THR A 45 4.22 7.75 -3.86
N LYS A 46 4.37 8.86 -3.12
CA LYS A 46 4.82 8.82 -1.73
C LYS A 46 3.86 8.02 -0.85
N GLN A 47 2.55 8.27 -0.94
CA GLN A 47 1.54 7.54 -0.17
C GLN A 47 1.57 6.03 -0.47
N THR A 48 1.78 5.64 -1.72
CA THR A 48 1.91 4.22 -2.07
C THR A 48 3.15 3.59 -1.42
N LEU A 49 4.29 4.27 -1.45
CA LEU A 49 5.51 3.79 -0.78
C LEU A 49 5.31 3.67 0.74
N ASP A 50 4.74 4.70 1.36
CA ASP A 50 4.44 4.70 2.80
C ASP A 50 3.49 3.54 3.16
N ARG A 51 2.47 3.27 2.32
CA ARG A 51 1.54 2.16 2.53
C ARG A 51 2.20 0.79 2.38
N VAL A 52 3.13 0.62 1.45
CA VAL A 52 3.90 -0.63 1.32
C VAL A 52 4.73 -0.87 2.58
N VAL A 53 5.37 0.16 3.13
CA VAL A 53 6.13 0.04 4.38
C VAL A 53 5.22 -0.35 5.54
N GLN A 54 4.05 0.30 5.67
CA GLN A 54 3.07 -0.04 6.70
C GLN A 54 2.61 -1.50 6.59
N LEU A 55 2.26 -1.96 5.38
CA LEU A 55 1.82 -3.34 5.16
C LEU A 55 2.92 -4.36 5.47
N LYS A 56 4.19 -4.05 5.18
CA LYS A 56 5.31 -4.92 5.54
C LYS A 56 5.45 -5.05 7.06
N SER A 57 5.40 -3.93 7.79
CA SER A 57 5.46 -3.94 9.25
C SER A 57 4.26 -4.65 9.89
N GLU A 58 3.07 -4.48 9.33
CA GLU A 58 1.87 -5.20 9.78
C GLU A 58 1.99 -6.70 9.54
N ASN A 59 2.49 -7.12 8.36
CA ASN A 59 2.77 -8.53 8.08
C ASN A 59 3.78 -9.12 9.06
N GLU A 60 4.91 -8.45 9.33
CA GLU A 60 5.89 -8.91 10.31
C GLU A 60 5.25 -9.11 11.70
N THR A 61 4.43 -8.16 12.14
CA THR A 61 3.70 -8.25 13.42
C THR A 61 2.71 -9.42 13.44
N LEU A 62 2.01 -9.65 12.33
CA LEU A 62 1.06 -10.77 12.20
C LEU A 62 1.79 -12.11 12.18
N GLU A 63 2.91 -12.22 11.49
CA GLU A 63 3.75 -13.42 11.48
C GLU A 63 4.28 -13.75 12.88
N GLU A 64 4.71 -12.75 13.65
CA GLU A 64 5.12 -12.93 15.05
C GLU A 64 3.96 -13.45 15.92
N LYS A 65 2.76 -12.89 15.74
CA LYS A 65 1.56 -13.37 16.44
C LYS A 65 1.23 -14.82 16.09
N ILE A 66 1.29 -15.18 14.80
CA ILE A 66 1.09 -16.55 14.35
C ILE A 66 2.11 -17.47 15.01
N LYS A 67 3.40 -17.12 14.97
CA LYS A 67 4.47 -17.90 15.60
C LYS A 67 4.23 -18.09 17.10
N LEU A 68 3.80 -17.05 17.81
CA LEU A 68 3.50 -17.14 19.24
C LEU A 68 2.31 -18.07 19.51
N LEU A 69 1.19 -17.88 18.81
CA LEU A 69 -0.01 -18.71 18.98
C LEU A 69 0.26 -20.18 18.63
N THR A 70 1.06 -20.45 17.59
CA THR A 70 1.47 -21.81 17.24
C THR A 70 2.29 -22.46 18.35
N LYS A 71 3.20 -21.71 18.99
CA LYS A 71 3.96 -22.20 20.16
C LYS A 71 3.07 -22.45 21.36
N GLU A 72 2.14 -21.55 21.66
CA GLU A 72 1.17 -21.72 22.76
C GLU A 72 0.28 -22.95 22.54
N LEU A 73 -0.23 -23.14 21.31
CA LEU A 73 -0.99 -24.33 20.95
C LEU A 73 -0.17 -25.60 21.07
N SER A 74 1.09 -25.60 20.60
CA SER A 74 1.98 -26.74 20.75
C SER A 74 2.27 -27.05 22.22
N PHE A 75 2.50 -26.02 23.04
CA PHE A 75 2.69 -26.17 24.48
C PHE A 75 1.46 -26.79 25.16
N LEU A 76 0.25 -26.29 24.87
CA LEU A 76 -0.98 -26.86 25.42
C LEU A 76 -1.19 -28.31 24.96
N LYS A 77 -0.97 -28.60 23.67
CA LYS A 77 -1.04 -29.99 23.14
C LYS A 77 -0.08 -30.91 23.90
N ASN A 78 1.17 -30.50 24.09
CA ASN A 78 2.17 -31.26 24.83
C ASN A 78 1.80 -31.45 26.30
N LEU A 79 1.23 -30.42 26.95
CA LEU A 79 0.76 -30.49 28.33
C LEU A 79 -0.40 -31.48 28.50
N PHE A 80 -1.38 -31.44 27.60
CA PHE A 80 -2.49 -32.41 27.57
C PHE A 80 -1.99 -33.84 27.35
N LEU A 81 -1.03 -34.04 26.44
CA LEU A 81 -0.43 -35.36 26.19
C LEU A 81 0.33 -35.90 27.42
N ALA A 82 1.13 -35.06 28.09
CA ALA A 82 1.85 -35.45 29.29
C ALA A 82 0.91 -35.85 30.45
N HIS A 83 -0.22 -35.14 30.59
CA HIS A 83 -1.20 -35.44 31.64
C HIS A 83 -2.05 -36.68 31.31
N ALA A 84 -2.45 -36.86 30.04
CA ALA A 84 -3.17 -38.06 29.58
C ALA A 84 -2.29 -39.32 29.61
N GLY A 85 -0.99 -39.20 29.37
CA GLY A 85 -0.02 -40.30 29.53
C GLY A 85 0.24 -40.70 30.98
N SER A 86 -0.03 -39.82 31.95
CA SER A 86 0.15 -40.09 33.38
C SER A 86 -1.07 -40.75 34.04
N ASN A 87 -2.27 -40.55 33.49
CA ASN A 87 -3.52 -41.13 33.99
C ASN A 87 -3.98 -42.20 33.00
N ASN A 88 -3.52 -43.44 33.24
CA ASN A 88 -3.84 -44.66 32.49
C ASN A 88 -5.28 -44.66 31.92
N SER A 89 -5.39 -44.76 30.57
CA SER A 89 -6.59 -45.02 29.74
C SER A 89 -7.02 -43.90 28.76
N ILE A 90 -6.11 -43.37 27.94
CA ILE A 90 -6.47 -42.85 26.60
C ILE A 90 -5.46 -43.40 25.60
N ASP A 91 -5.88 -44.43 24.87
CA ASP A 91 -5.05 -45.14 23.89
C ASP A 91 -4.90 -44.28 22.61
N LEU A 92 -3.83 -43.47 22.55
CA LEU A 92 -3.49 -42.60 21.42
C LEU A 92 -2.56 -43.29 20.40
N ASN A 93 -2.58 -44.63 20.32
CA ASN A 93 -1.71 -45.43 19.44
C ASN A 93 -1.88 -45.15 17.93
N GLY A 94 -2.85 -44.32 17.53
CA GLY A 94 -3.13 -44.00 16.13
C GLY A 94 -2.53 -42.70 15.60
N VAL A 95 -1.96 -41.83 16.45
CA VAL A 95 -1.43 -40.53 15.99
C VAL A 95 0.08 -40.62 15.92
N ASN A 96 0.61 -40.95 14.74
CA ASN A 96 2.05 -40.93 14.47
C ASN A 96 2.53 -39.47 14.43
N LEU A 97 2.76 -38.91 15.61
CA LEU A 97 2.95 -37.48 15.86
C LEU A 97 4.29 -36.94 15.31
N SER A 98 5.28 -37.80 15.08
CA SER A 98 6.52 -37.43 14.39
C SER A 98 6.28 -37.01 12.94
N ALA A 99 5.29 -37.59 12.27
CA ALA A 99 4.94 -37.20 10.90
C ALA A 99 4.25 -35.82 10.85
N ILE A 100 3.34 -35.54 11.79
CA ILE A 100 2.64 -34.26 11.87
C ILE A 100 3.59 -33.11 12.25
N LEU A 101 4.56 -33.37 13.15
CA LEU A 101 5.60 -32.40 13.50
C LEU A 101 6.58 -32.12 12.35
N GLN A 102 6.76 -33.06 11.41
CA GLN A 102 7.60 -32.87 10.22
C GLN A 102 6.86 -32.14 9.07
N GLU A 103 5.54 -32.33 8.94
CA GLU A 103 4.73 -31.68 7.91
C GLU A 103 4.61 -30.16 8.12
N ASP A 104 4.54 -29.68 9.37
CA ASP A 104 4.45 -28.24 9.67
C ASP A 104 5.79 -27.48 9.42
N GLU A 105 6.94 -28.13 9.60
CA GLU A 105 8.26 -27.56 9.24
C GLU A 105 8.43 -27.47 7.72
N ALA A 106 7.97 -28.46 6.96
CA ALA A 106 8.03 -28.44 5.50
C ALA A 106 7.13 -27.32 4.90
N ALA A 107 5.94 -27.11 5.45
CA ALA A 107 5.02 -26.05 5.00
C ALA A 107 5.55 -24.62 5.30
N SER A 108 6.23 -24.46 6.44
CA SER A 108 6.94 -23.21 6.81
C SER A 108 8.06 -22.87 5.82
N THR A 109 8.86 -23.86 5.40
CA THR A 109 9.96 -23.65 4.44
C THR A 109 9.49 -23.39 3.00
N ALA A 110 8.34 -23.96 2.59
CA ALA A 110 7.79 -23.77 1.25
C ALA A 110 7.20 -22.38 1.01
N ALA A 111 6.79 -21.66 2.06
CA ALA A 111 6.19 -20.33 1.94
C ALA A 111 7.21 -19.18 1.81
N VAL A 112 8.51 -19.45 2.01
CA VAL A 112 9.60 -18.46 1.92
C VAL A 112 10.30 -18.48 0.54
N GLY A 113 9.86 -19.35 -0.38
CA GLY A 113 10.46 -19.53 -1.71
C GLY A 113 9.60 -18.98 -2.85
N ASP A 114 9.51 -17.65 -2.97
CA ASP A 114 9.46 -16.86 -4.22
C ASP A 114 9.74 -15.37 -3.91
#